data_AF-A0A6J1ZI07-F1
#
_entry.id   AF-A0A6J1ZI07-F1
#
_cell.length_a   1.000
_cell.length_b   1.000
_cell.length_c   1.000
_cell.angle_alpha   90.00
_cell.angle_beta   90.00
_cell.angle_gamma   90.00
#
_symmetry.space_group_name_H-M   'P 1'
#
loop_
_entity.id
_entity.type
_entity.pdbx_description
1 polymer ?
#
loop_
_entity_poly.entity_id
_entity_poly.type
_entity_poly.pdbx_seq_one_letter_code
_entity_poly.pdbx_strand_id
1 'polypeptide(L)'
;MAKDDSTARCFQGLLIFGNVIVGMCGIALTAECIFFVSDQHSLYPLLEATDNDDIYGAAWIGMFVGICLFCLSILGIVGIMKSNRKILLAYFILMFIVYGFEVASCITAATQRDFFTPNLFLKQMLERYQNNSPPNNDDQWKNNGVTKTWDRLMLQDNCCGVNGPSDWQKYTSAFRTENNDADYPWPRQCCVMDSLKKPLNLEACKLGVPGYYHKQFWVLLGTMFYWSRIEY
;
A
#
# COMPACT_ATOMS: atom_id res chain seq x y z
N MET A 1 27.48 -33.17 32.82
CA MET A 1 26.02 -32.96 32.88
C MET A 1 25.59 -31.49 32.76
N ALA A 2 26.26 -30.50 33.36
CA ALA A 2 25.85 -29.08 33.26
C ALA A 2 25.88 -28.42 31.86
N LYS A 3 26.65 -28.97 30.90
CA LYS A 3 26.77 -28.42 29.53
C LYS A 3 25.52 -28.67 28.69
N ASP A 4 24.80 -29.75 28.96
CA ASP A 4 23.59 -30.15 28.22
C ASP A 4 22.39 -29.29 28.65
N ASP A 5 22.24 -29.06 29.97
CA ASP A 5 21.20 -28.19 30.53
C ASP A 5 21.36 -26.72 30.11
N SER A 6 22.60 -26.23 30.03
CA SER A 6 22.89 -24.85 29.60
C SER A 6 22.55 -24.64 28.12
N THR A 7 22.86 -25.65 27.28
CA THR A 7 22.56 -25.61 25.85
C THR A 7 21.06 -25.67 25.59
N ALA A 8 20.34 -26.53 26.30
CA ALA A 8 18.87 -26.64 26.21
C ALA A 8 18.17 -25.34 26.63
N ARG A 9 18.62 -24.71 27.74
CA ARG A 9 18.07 -23.43 28.20
C ARG A 9 18.35 -22.27 27.23
N CYS A 10 19.54 -22.25 26.62
CA CYS A 10 19.88 -21.27 25.58
C CYS A 10 18.94 -21.43 24.37
N PHE A 11 18.71 -22.67 23.94
CA PHE A 11 17.82 -22.97 22.82
C PHE A 11 16.35 -22.60 23.12
N GLN A 12 15.85 -22.90 24.32
CA GLN A 12 14.52 -22.47 24.76
C GLN A 12 14.40 -20.93 24.76
N GLY A 13 15.42 -20.22 25.24
CA GLY A 13 15.46 -18.76 25.21
C GLY A 13 15.39 -18.20 23.78
N LEU A 14 16.15 -18.78 22.85
CA LEU A 14 16.13 -18.40 21.43
C LEU A 14 14.73 -18.58 20.82
N LEU A 15 14.09 -19.73 21.08
CA LEU A 15 12.75 -20.02 20.56
C LEU A 15 11.69 -19.10 21.14
N ILE A 16 11.78 -18.75 22.43
CA ILE A 16 10.87 -17.78 23.06
C ILE A 16 11.07 -16.41 22.42
N PHE A 17 12.32 -15.96 22.25
CA PHE A 17 12.62 -14.68 21.61
C PHE A 17 12.10 -14.62 20.18
N GLY A 18 12.29 -15.68 19.38
CA GLY A 18 11.74 -15.77 18.03
C GLY A 18 10.21 -15.67 18.02
N ASN A 19 9.51 -16.34 18.94
CA ASN A 19 8.06 -16.22 19.05
C ASN A 19 7.61 -14.81 19.46
N VAL A 20 8.34 -14.13 20.35
CA VAL A 20 8.04 -12.72 20.69
C VAL A 20 8.12 -11.83 19.45
N ILE A 21 9.14 -12.02 18.60
CA ILE A 21 9.25 -11.29 17.32
C ILE A 21 8.04 -11.58 16.42
N VAL A 22 7.68 -12.86 16.24
CA VAL A 22 6.51 -13.26 15.43
C VAL A 22 5.22 -12.63 15.97
N GLY A 23 5.04 -12.60 17.29
CA GLY A 23 3.89 -11.94 17.92
C GLY A 23 3.84 -10.43 17.66
N MET A 24 5.00 -9.75 17.72
CA MET A 24 5.10 -8.32 17.37
C MET A 24 4.80 -8.08 15.89
N CYS A 25 5.31 -8.92 14.99
CA CYS A 25 5.00 -8.85 13.56
C CYS A 25 3.50 -9.08 13.30
N GLY A 26 2.86 -10.01 14.01
CA GLY A 26 1.41 -10.23 13.91
C GLY A 26 0.59 -9.00 14.31
N ILE A 27 0.97 -8.33 15.41
CA ILE A 27 0.34 -7.08 15.84
C ILE A 27 0.56 -5.97 14.82
N ALA A 28 1.79 -5.83 14.31
CA ALA A 28 2.13 -4.83 13.31
C ALA A 28 1.31 -5.02 12.03
N LEU A 29 1.21 -6.26 11.53
CA LEU A 29 0.40 -6.62 10.36
C LEU A 29 -1.08 -6.27 10.59
N THR A 30 -1.64 -6.63 11.75
CA THR A 30 -3.02 -6.26 12.09
C THR A 30 -3.21 -4.74 12.12
N ALA A 31 -2.26 -3.99 12.69
CA ALA A 31 -2.32 -2.53 12.74
C ALA A 31 -2.27 -1.89 11.34
N GLU A 32 -1.40 -2.40 10.46
CA GLU A 32 -1.30 -1.96 9.07
C GLU A 32 -2.59 -2.24 8.28
N CYS A 33 -3.17 -3.44 8.43
CA CYS A 33 -4.45 -3.77 7.80
C CYS A 33 -5.60 -2.88 8.31
N ILE A 34 -5.64 -2.60 9.62
CA ILE A 34 -6.64 -1.68 10.21
C ILE A 34 -6.46 -0.27 9.65
N PHE A 35 -5.23 0.23 9.58
CA PHE A 35 -4.94 1.52 8.96
C PHE A 35 -5.43 1.57 7.51
N PHE A 36 -5.13 0.54 6.72
CA PHE A 36 -5.57 0.44 5.33
C PHE A 36 -7.09 0.41 5.17
N VAL A 37 -7.79 -0.39 5.99
CA VAL A 37 -9.26 -0.48 5.96
C VAL A 37 -9.91 0.81 6.46
N SER A 38 -9.30 1.50 7.44
CA SER A 38 -9.83 2.75 7.98
C SER A 38 -9.65 3.96 7.07
N ASP A 39 -8.60 3.98 6.23
CA ASP A 39 -8.38 5.05 5.24
C ASP A 39 -9.21 4.85 3.96
N GLN A 40 -10.53 4.66 4.14
CA GLN A 40 -11.52 4.46 3.07
C GLN A 40 -11.62 5.64 2.10
N HIS A 41 -10.97 6.77 2.37
CA HIS A 41 -11.11 7.99 1.58
C HIS A 41 -9.92 8.32 0.70
N SER A 42 -8.78 7.65 0.89
CA SER A 42 -7.61 7.89 0.04
C SER A 42 -7.53 6.86 -1.07
N LEU A 43 -7.29 5.58 -0.80
CA LEU A 43 -6.98 4.61 -1.87
C LEU A 43 -8.19 3.79 -2.35
N TYR A 44 -9.24 3.67 -1.53
CA TYR A 44 -10.40 2.83 -1.80
C TYR A 44 -11.07 3.10 -3.17
N PRO A 45 -11.33 4.38 -3.58
CA PRO A 45 -11.97 4.62 -4.87
C PRO A 45 -11.12 4.24 -6.09
N LEU A 46 -9.79 4.20 -5.96
CA LEU A 46 -8.91 3.73 -7.04
C LEU A 46 -9.02 2.21 -7.20
N LEU A 47 -9.06 1.48 -6.08
CA LEU A 47 -9.15 0.02 -6.08
C LEU A 47 -10.52 -0.44 -6.59
N GLU A 48 -11.58 0.22 -6.15
CA GLU A 48 -12.96 -0.05 -6.56
C GLU A 48 -13.23 0.28 -8.04
N ALA A 49 -12.61 1.34 -8.56
CA ALA A 49 -12.68 1.65 -9.99
C ALA A 49 -11.89 0.68 -10.89
N THR A 50 -11.07 -0.20 -10.28
CA THR A 50 -10.43 -1.33 -10.96
C THR A 50 -11.35 -2.57 -10.99
N ASP A 51 -12.51 -2.52 -10.32
CA ASP A 51 -13.47 -3.65 -10.22
C ASP A 51 -12.90 -4.89 -9.53
N ASN A 52 -11.84 -4.70 -8.73
CA ASN A 52 -11.14 -5.77 -8.02
C ASN A 52 -11.47 -5.72 -6.52
N ASP A 53 -12.59 -6.34 -6.14
CA ASP A 53 -13.00 -6.51 -4.73
C ASP A 53 -11.99 -7.35 -3.91
N ASP A 54 -11.10 -8.06 -4.61
CA ASP A 54 -10.07 -8.93 -4.05
C ASP A 54 -9.14 -8.21 -3.06
N ILE A 55 -8.89 -6.91 -3.26
CA ILE A 55 -7.93 -6.16 -2.43
C ILE A 55 -8.54 -5.83 -1.06
N TYR A 56 -9.84 -5.53 -1.03
CA TYR A 56 -10.55 -5.37 0.23
C TYR A 56 -10.64 -6.69 0.98
N GLY A 57 -10.95 -7.78 0.27
CA GLY A 57 -10.90 -9.14 0.83
C GLY A 57 -9.53 -9.46 1.43
N ALA A 58 -8.44 -9.12 0.73
CA ALA A 58 -7.08 -9.34 1.19
C ALA A 58 -6.74 -8.59 2.48
N ALA A 59 -7.21 -7.35 2.65
CA ALA A 59 -6.98 -6.59 3.88
C ALA A 59 -7.69 -7.21 5.11
N TRP A 60 -8.92 -7.69 4.93
CA TRP A 60 -9.65 -8.42 5.99
C TRP A 60 -8.99 -9.75 6.34
N ILE A 61 -8.52 -10.48 5.33
CA ILE A 61 -7.77 -11.73 5.52
C ILE A 61 -6.47 -11.44 6.27
N GLY A 62 -5.72 -10.41 5.88
CA GLY A 62 -4.48 -9.99 6.54
C GLY A 62 -4.68 -9.64 8.02
N MET A 63 -5.77 -8.93 8.34
CA MET A 63 -6.15 -8.64 9.72
C MET A 63 -6.38 -9.91 10.54
N PHE A 64 -7.12 -10.89 9.98
CA PHE A 64 -7.34 -12.18 10.62
C PHE A 64 -6.03 -12.96 10.82
N VAL A 65 -5.18 -12.99 9.79
CA VAL A 65 -3.87 -13.67 9.84
C VAL A 65 -2.97 -13.06 10.92
N GLY A 66 -2.92 -11.73 11.05
CA GLY A 66 -2.12 -11.06 12.09
C GLY A 66 -2.56 -11.44 13.51
N ILE A 67 -3.87 -11.52 13.76
CA ILE A 67 -4.43 -11.97 15.04
C ILE A 67 -4.08 -13.45 15.28
N CYS A 68 -4.19 -14.30 14.26
CA CYS A 68 -3.79 -15.70 14.36
C CYS A 68 -2.30 -15.87 14.67
N LEU A 69 -1.41 -15.09 14.04
CA LEU A 69 0.03 -15.09 14.32
C LEU A 69 0.33 -14.70 15.76
N PHE A 70 -0.36 -13.68 16.28
CA PHE A 70 -0.25 -13.28 17.68
C PHE A 70 -0.66 -14.42 18.63
N CYS A 71 -1.81 -15.06 18.39
CA CYS A 71 -2.26 -16.21 19.18
C CYS A 71 -1.28 -17.40 19.11
N LEU A 72 -0.76 -17.70 17.91
CA LEU A 72 0.24 -18.76 17.70
C LEU A 72 1.54 -18.48 18.45
N SER A 73 1.97 -17.22 18.51
CA SER A 73 3.18 -16.84 19.25
C SER A 73 3.04 -17.11 20.75
N ILE A 74 1.87 -16.81 21.34
CA ILE A 74 1.57 -17.09 22.75
C ILE A 74 1.54 -18.61 22.98
N LEU A 75 0.89 -19.36 22.09
CA LEU A 75 0.87 -20.83 22.17
C LEU A 75 2.27 -21.43 22.08
N GLY A 76 3.15 -20.88 21.23
CA GLY A 76 4.55 -21.27 21.12
C GLY A 76 5.32 -21.04 22.42
N ILE A 77 5.22 -19.83 22.99
CA ILE A 77 5.87 -19.49 24.27
C ILE A 77 5.38 -20.41 25.40
N VAL A 78 4.06 -20.59 25.53
CA VAL A 78 3.47 -21.48 26.55
C VAL A 78 3.88 -22.94 26.33
N GLY A 79 3.94 -23.40 25.08
CA GLY A 79 4.38 -24.74 24.70
C GLY A 79 5.82 -25.03 25.11
N ILE A 80 6.72 -24.06 24.89
CA ILE A 80 8.13 -24.14 25.30
C ILE A 80 8.25 -24.12 26.83
N MET A 81 7.57 -23.18 27.50
CA MET A 81 7.63 -23.05 28.97
C MET A 81 7.10 -24.28 29.70
N LYS A 82 5.97 -24.84 29.25
CA LYS A 82 5.37 -26.04 29.86
C LYS A 82 6.05 -27.35 29.44
N SER A 83 6.99 -27.30 28.49
CA SER A 83 7.67 -28.48 27.93
C SER A 83 6.72 -29.62 27.55
N ASN A 84 5.49 -29.28 27.13
CA ASN A 84 4.46 -30.25 26.82
C ASN A 84 4.55 -30.66 25.35
N ARG A 85 4.96 -31.91 25.12
CA ARG A 85 5.17 -32.48 23.77
C ARG A 85 3.94 -32.34 22.86
N LYS A 86 2.71 -32.46 23.39
CA LYS A 86 1.49 -32.35 22.57
C LYS A 86 1.26 -30.92 22.08
N ILE A 87 1.44 -29.93 22.96
CA ILE A 87 1.30 -28.51 22.62
C ILE A 87 2.40 -28.10 21.65
N LEU A 88 3.64 -28.55 21.89
CA LEU A 88 4.77 -28.25 21.01
C LEU A 88 4.60 -28.87 19.62
N LEU A 89 4.10 -30.11 19.53
CA LEU A 89 3.81 -30.76 18.25
C LEU A 89 2.70 -30.00 17.48
N ALA A 90 1.62 -29.63 18.16
CA ALA A 90 0.55 -28.83 17.56
C ALA A 90 1.06 -27.47 17.05
N TYR A 91 1.90 -26.79 17.83
CA TYR A 91 2.56 -25.55 17.43
C TYR A 91 3.40 -25.74 16.16
N PHE A 92 4.25 -26.77 16.10
CA PHE A 92 5.06 -27.03 14.90
C PHE A 92 4.22 -27.29 13.65
N ILE A 93 3.13 -28.06 13.78
CA ILE A 93 2.21 -28.32 12.65
C ILE A 93 1.58 -27.02 12.17
N LEU A 94 1.05 -26.20 13.09
CA LEU A 94 0.42 -24.92 12.75
C LEU A 94 1.42 -23.94 12.13
N MET A 95 2.64 -23.88 12.66
CA MET A 95 3.71 -23.04 12.12
C MET A 95 4.10 -23.47 10.69
N PHE A 96 4.13 -24.77 10.42
CA PHE A 96 4.43 -25.28 9.09
C PHE A 96 3.36 -24.92 8.07
N ILE A 97 2.09 -24.95 8.47
CA ILE A 97 0.95 -24.52 7.64
C ILE A 97 1.08 -23.02 7.32
N VAL A 98 1.32 -22.18 8.32
CA VAL A 98 1.50 -20.73 8.14
C VAL A 98 2.69 -20.43 7.22
N TYR A 99 3.82 -21.10 7.42
CA TYR A 99 4.99 -20.95 6.56
C TYR A 99 4.68 -21.33 5.10
N GLY A 100 3.88 -22.37 4.87
CA GLY A 100 3.42 -22.73 3.54
C GLY A 100 2.58 -21.62 2.87
N PHE A 101 1.65 -21.03 3.62
CA PHE A 101 0.88 -19.87 3.14
C PHE A 101 1.76 -18.66 2.90
N GLU A 102 2.71 -18.36 3.77
CA GLU A 102 3.64 -17.24 3.63
C GLU A 102 4.48 -17.37 2.37
N VAL A 103 5.04 -18.55 2.09
CA VAL A 103 5.79 -18.82 0.86
C VAL A 103 4.90 -18.63 -0.37
N ALA A 104 3.67 -19.17 -0.34
CA ALA A 104 2.72 -18.98 -1.44
C ALA A 104 2.37 -17.50 -1.66
N SER A 105 2.14 -16.74 -0.59
CA SER A 105 1.89 -15.30 -0.63
C SER A 105 3.09 -14.52 -1.17
N CYS A 106 4.32 -14.84 -0.74
CA CYS A 106 5.54 -14.21 -1.26
C CYS A 106 5.72 -14.46 -2.77
N ILE A 107 5.43 -15.68 -3.24
CA ILE A 107 5.49 -16.02 -4.66
C ILE A 107 4.44 -15.22 -5.45
N THR A 108 3.19 -15.22 -4.99
CA THR A 108 2.11 -14.45 -5.63
C THR A 108 2.42 -12.95 -5.64
N ALA A 109 2.92 -12.40 -4.53
CA ALA A 109 3.33 -11.00 -4.45
C ALA A 109 4.50 -10.70 -5.38
N ALA A 110 5.43 -11.64 -5.60
CA ALA A 110 6.55 -11.47 -6.52
C ALA A 110 6.13 -11.57 -7.99
N THR A 111 5.24 -12.49 -8.35
CA THR A 111 4.79 -12.68 -9.74
C THR A 111 3.74 -11.65 -10.16
N GLN A 112 2.92 -11.16 -9.23
CA GLN A 112 1.90 -10.15 -9.51
C GLN A 112 2.36 -8.71 -9.29
N ARG A 113 3.67 -8.45 -9.11
CA ARG A 113 4.17 -7.07 -9.04
C ARG A 113 3.81 -6.26 -10.28
N ASP A 114 3.67 -6.92 -11.42
CA ASP A 114 3.26 -6.29 -12.67
C ASP A 114 1.78 -5.85 -12.68
N PHE A 115 0.91 -6.43 -11.85
CA PHE A 115 -0.47 -5.96 -11.68
C PHE A 115 -0.54 -4.61 -10.96
N PHE A 116 0.37 -4.35 -10.03
CA PHE A 116 0.52 -3.05 -9.37
C PHE A 116 1.46 -2.11 -10.13
N THR A 117 1.59 -2.28 -11.45
CA THR A 117 2.45 -1.40 -12.23
C THR A 117 1.90 0.02 -12.24
N PRO A 118 2.79 1.02 -12.27
CA PRO A 118 2.41 2.42 -12.46
C PRO A 118 1.56 2.62 -13.71
N ASN A 119 1.66 1.72 -14.70
CA ASN A 119 0.87 1.75 -15.92
C ASN A 119 -0.63 1.53 -15.69
N LEU A 120 -1.03 0.70 -14.71
CA LEU A 120 -2.45 0.50 -14.39
C LEU A 120 -3.05 1.77 -13.80
N PHE A 121 -2.40 2.32 -12.78
CA PHE A 121 -2.82 3.57 -12.15
C PHE A 121 -2.75 4.76 -13.11
N LEU A 122 -1.76 4.78 -14.01
CA LEU A 122 -1.64 5.80 -15.04
C LEU A 122 -2.81 5.72 -16.02
N LYS A 123 -3.11 4.53 -16.55
CA LYS A 123 -4.23 4.34 -17.48
C LYS A 123 -5.56 4.74 -16.82
N GLN A 124 -5.80 4.27 -15.59
CA GLN A 124 -7.00 4.58 -14.83
C GLN A 124 -7.12 6.08 -14.54
N MET A 125 -6.02 6.73 -14.13
CA MET A 125 -5.99 8.17 -13.90
C MET A 125 -6.33 8.93 -15.19
N LEU A 126 -5.66 8.62 -16.30
CA LEU A 126 -5.88 9.32 -17.57
C LEU A 126 -7.32 9.15 -18.09
N GLU A 127 -7.95 7.98 -17.87
CA GLU A 127 -9.31 7.69 -18.34
C GLU A 127 -10.42 8.26 -17.44
N ARG A 128 -10.22 8.26 -16.12
CA ARG A 128 -11.29 8.56 -15.14
C ARG A 128 -11.15 9.90 -14.41
N TYR A 129 -9.94 10.47 -14.36
CA TYR A 129 -9.72 11.74 -13.66
C TYR A 129 -10.42 12.90 -14.37
N GLN A 130 -11.30 13.60 -13.64
CA GLN A 130 -12.16 14.69 -14.14
C GLN A 130 -12.90 14.34 -15.44
N ASN A 131 -13.35 13.10 -15.58
CA ASN A 131 -14.18 12.68 -16.71
C ASN A 131 -15.66 12.98 -16.41
N ASN A 132 -16.19 14.06 -17.00
CA ASN A 132 -17.56 14.54 -16.80
C ASN A 132 -18.57 13.88 -17.76
N SER A 133 -18.14 13.02 -18.68
CA SER A 133 -19.00 12.28 -19.62
C SER A 133 -18.96 10.75 -19.39
N PRO A 134 -19.31 10.24 -18.20
CA PRO A 134 -19.38 8.80 -17.98
C PRO A 134 -20.57 8.17 -18.72
N PRO A 135 -20.45 6.91 -19.19
CA PRO A 135 -21.54 6.22 -19.88
C PRO A 135 -22.72 5.88 -18.95
N ASN A 136 -22.48 5.73 -17.64
CA ASN A 136 -23.48 5.37 -16.63
C ASN A 136 -23.31 6.20 -15.33
N ASN A 137 -24.37 6.30 -14.54
CA ASN A 137 -24.33 6.93 -13.21
C ASN A 137 -23.36 6.24 -12.24
N ASP A 138 -23.16 4.92 -12.40
CA ASP A 138 -22.21 4.15 -11.60
C ASP A 138 -20.75 4.53 -11.91
N ASP A 139 -20.45 4.81 -13.17
CA ASP A 139 -19.13 5.31 -13.56
C ASP A 139 -18.89 6.73 -13.07
N GLN A 140 -19.94 7.54 -12.91
CA GLN A 140 -19.82 8.90 -12.40
C GLN A 140 -19.34 8.92 -10.94
N TRP A 141 -19.88 8.07 -10.07
CA TRP A 141 -19.42 8.01 -8.69
C TRP A 141 -17.98 7.46 -8.61
N LYS A 142 -17.64 6.46 -9.44
CA LYS A 142 -16.25 5.93 -9.56
C LYS A 142 -15.28 7.02 -9.98
N ASN A 143 -15.62 7.81 -11.02
CA ASN A 143 -14.78 8.91 -11.52
C ASN A 143 -14.59 10.02 -10.48
N ASN A 144 -15.65 10.38 -9.75
CA ASN A 144 -15.59 11.37 -8.67
C ASN A 144 -14.69 10.88 -7.52
N GLY A 145 -14.80 9.60 -7.16
CA GLY A 145 -13.93 8.96 -6.19
C GLY A 145 -12.46 9.00 -6.60
N VAL A 146 -12.15 8.56 -7.83
CA VAL A 146 -10.80 8.60 -8.41
C VAL A 146 -10.23 10.03 -8.42
N THR A 147 -11.04 11.01 -8.84
CA THR A 147 -10.63 12.43 -8.91
C THR A 147 -10.30 12.98 -7.53
N LYS A 148 -11.17 12.76 -6.55
CA LYS A 148 -10.97 13.22 -5.16
C LYS A 148 -9.72 12.59 -4.53
N THR A 149 -9.49 11.30 -4.79
CA THR A 149 -8.28 10.61 -4.36
C THR A 149 -7.03 11.26 -4.93
N TRP A 150 -6.97 11.41 -6.26
CA TRP A 150 -5.80 12.00 -6.92
C TRP A 150 -5.54 13.44 -6.47
N ASP A 151 -6.60 14.23 -6.29
CA ASP A 151 -6.49 15.59 -5.76
C ASP A 151 -5.85 15.63 -4.36
N ARG A 152 -6.25 14.69 -3.50
CA ARG A 152 -5.67 14.56 -2.16
C ARG A 152 -4.21 14.11 -2.22
N LEU A 153 -3.90 13.09 -3.03
CA LEU A 153 -2.54 12.57 -3.17
C LEU A 153 -1.60 13.66 -3.71
N MET A 154 -2.02 14.41 -4.73
CA MET A 154 -1.22 15.51 -5.29
C MET A 154 -0.88 16.58 -4.26
N LEU A 155 -1.84 16.94 -3.41
CA LEU A 155 -1.66 17.97 -2.38
C LEU A 155 -0.94 17.46 -1.12
N GLN A 156 -1.23 16.24 -0.68
CA GLN A 156 -0.68 15.69 0.57
C GLN A 156 0.75 15.20 0.37
N ASP A 157 1.01 14.52 -0.75
CA ASP A 157 2.30 13.89 -1.04
C ASP A 157 3.17 14.78 -1.94
N ASN A 158 2.70 15.98 -2.26
CA ASN A 158 3.40 16.96 -3.09
C ASN A 158 3.85 16.33 -4.42
N CYS A 159 2.95 15.59 -5.06
CA CYS A 159 3.19 14.89 -6.31
C CYS A 159 2.28 15.37 -7.46
N CYS A 160 2.64 15.06 -8.70
CA CYS A 160 1.81 15.28 -9.87
C CYS A 160 1.88 14.08 -10.81
N GLY A 161 0.78 13.35 -11.00
CA GLY A 161 0.75 12.16 -11.85
C GLY A 161 1.49 10.95 -11.26
N VAL A 162 1.56 9.84 -12.01
CA VAL A 162 2.24 8.61 -11.57
C VAL A 162 3.73 8.71 -11.84
N ASN A 163 4.09 9.14 -13.05
CA ASN A 163 5.46 9.35 -13.51
C ASN A 163 5.90 10.81 -13.52
N GLY A 164 4.98 11.72 -13.23
CA GLY A 164 5.24 13.15 -13.17
C GLY A 164 4.18 13.96 -13.94
N PRO A 165 4.33 15.28 -13.97
CA PRO A 165 3.40 16.16 -14.68
C PRO A 165 3.35 15.89 -16.19
N SER A 166 4.39 15.27 -16.75
CA SER A 166 4.44 14.85 -18.15
C SER A 166 3.34 13.85 -18.52
N ASP A 167 2.77 13.13 -17.56
CA ASP A 167 1.71 12.16 -17.81
C ASP A 167 0.49 12.81 -18.47
N TRP A 168 0.13 14.02 -18.01
CA TRP A 168 -1.00 14.80 -18.52
C TRP A 168 -0.77 15.34 -19.93
N GLN A 169 0.49 15.60 -20.28
CA GLN A 169 0.86 16.19 -21.57
C GLN A 169 1.15 15.14 -22.64
N LYS A 170 1.79 14.03 -22.25
CA LYS A 170 2.27 12.98 -23.16
C LYS A 170 1.15 12.07 -23.63
N TYR A 171 0.14 11.84 -22.78
CA TYR A 171 -0.96 10.94 -23.08
C TYR A 171 -2.28 11.72 -23.23
N THR A 172 -3.20 11.19 -24.02
CA THR A 172 -4.57 11.72 -24.09
C THR A 172 -5.33 11.30 -22.83
N SER A 173 -5.77 12.28 -22.04
CA SER A 173 -6.60 12.07 -20.85
C SER A 173 -8.00 12.66 -21.03
N ALA A 174 -8.97 12.17 -20.26
CA ALA A 174 -10.29 12.78 -20.16
C ALA A 174 -10.19 14.25 -19.74
N PHE A 175 -9.35 14.53 -18.73
CA PHE A 175 -9.01 15.89 -18.28
C PHE A 175 -8.58 16.82 -19.42
N ARG A 176 -7.69 16.35 -20.30
CA ARG A 176 -7.17 17.12 -21.43
C ARG A 176 -8.21 17.35 -22.53
N THR A 177 -9.19 16.46 -22.64
CA THR A 177 -10.28 16.62 -23.61
C THR A 177 -11.23 17.75 -23.18
N GLU A 178 -11.36 17.96 -21.87
CA GLU A 178 -12.28 18.96 -21.30
C GLU A 178 -11.61 20.30 -21.00
N ASN A 179 -10.30 20.32 -20.77
CA ASN A 179 -9.54 21.51 -20.39
C ASN A 179 -8.52 21.90 -21.47
N ASN A 180 -8.40 23.19 -21.75
CA ASN A 180 -7.43 23.71 -22.72
C ASN A 180 -6.00 23.62 -22.15
N ASP A 181 -5.07 23.04 -22.93
CA ASP A 181 -3.66 22.86 -22.60
C ASP A 181 -2.96 24.18 -22.20
N ALA A 182 -3.41 25.33 -22.73
CA ALA A 182 -2.84 26.64 -22.43
C ALA A 182 -3.11 27.12 -20.99
N ASP A 183 -4.30 26.80 -20.46
CA ASP A 183 -4.72 27.22 -19.11
C ASP A 183 -4.48 26.12 -18.07
N TYR A 184 -4.47 24.87 -18.51
CA TYR A 184 -4.39 23.67 -17.67
C TYR A 184 -3.48 22.60 -18.28
N PRO A 185 -2.15 22.79 -18.29
CA PRO A 185 -1.22 21.76 -18.76
C PRO A 185 -1.23 20.48 -17.90
N TRP A 186 -1.72 20.59 -16.67
CA TRP A 186 -1.98 19.52 -15.70
C TRP A 186 -2.96 20.05 -14.63
N PRO A 187 -3.48 19.20 -13.73
CA PRO A 187 -4.39 19.63 -12.68
C PRO A 187 -3.77 20.66 -11.73
N ARG A 188 -4.56 21.63 -11.25
CA ARG A 188 -4.05 22.72 -10.39
C ARG A 188 -3.47 22.21 -9.08
N GLN A 189 -3.91 21.04 -8.64
CA GLN A 189 -3.46 20.31 -7.46
C GLN A 189 -1.99 19.90 -7.57
N CYS A 190 -1.44 19.85 -8.79
CA CYS A 190 -0.01 19.66 -9.04
C CYS A 190 0.84 20.92 -8.79
N CYS A 191 0.24 22.09 -8.64
CA CYS A 191 0.98 23.33 -8.34
C CYS A 191 1.25 23.44 -6.84
N VAL A 192 2.40 24.01 -6.49
CA VAL A 192 2.73 24.30 -5.09
C VAL A 192 1.76 25.34 -4.55
N MET A 193 1.02 24.97 -3.50
CA MET A 193 0.02 25.81 -2.85
C MET A 193 0.62 26.57 -1.67
N ASP A 194 0.17 27.81 -1.48
CA ASP A 194 0.39 28.62 -0.28
C ASP A 194 -0.62 28.24 0.82
N SER A 195 -0.40 28.72 2.04
CA SER A 195 -1.26 28.59 3.23
C SER A 195 -2.74 28.93 3.01
N LEU A 196 -3.05 29.75 2.00
CA LEU A 196 -4.41 30.11 1.58
C LEU A 196 -5.02 29.17 0.51
N LYS A 197 -4.40 27.99 0.25
CA LYS A 197 -4.79 27.03 -0.80
C LYS A 197 -4.82 27.63 -2.21
N LYS A 198 -3.97 28.63 -2.46
CA LYS A 198 -3.78 29.24 -3.77
C LYS A 198 -2.39 28.88 -4.29
N PRO A 199 -2.22 28.68 -5.61
CA PRO A 199 -0.90 28.42 -6.17
C PRO A 199 0.01 29.62 -5.90
N LEU A 200 1.22 29.36 -5.38
CA LEU A 200 2.17 30.40 -4.99
C LEU A 200 2.57 31.29 -6.18
N ASN A 201 2.71 30.67 -7.36
CA ASN A 201 2.74 31.38 -8.63
C ASN A 201 2.13 30.49 -9.73
N LEU A 202 0.91 30.83 -10.16
CA LEU A 202 0.16 30.04 -11.14
C LEU A 202 0.86 30.00 -12.51
N GLU A 203 1.42 31.13 -12.95
CA GLU A 203 2.07 31.23 -14.27
C GLU A 203 3.39 30.46 -14.28
N ALA A 204 4.19 30.55 -13.21
CA ALA A 204 5.41 29.76 -13.08
C ALA A 204 5.12 28.25 -13.01
N CYS A 205 4.01 27.86 -12.37
CA CYS A 205 3.56 26.46 -12.39
C CYS A 205 3.17 26.03 -13.81
N LYS A 206 2.31 26.78 -14.51
CA LYS A 206 1.90 26.45 -15.90
C LYS A 206 3.09 26.30 -16.86
N LEU A 207 4.10 27.17 -16.70
CA LEU A 207 5.32 27.15 -17.51
C LEU A 207 6.31 26.03 -17.12
N GLY A 208 6.02 25.26 -16.07
CA GLY A 208 6.89 24.18 -15.60
C GLY A 208 8.19 24.65 -14.97
N VAL A 209 8.21 25.84 -14.35
CA VAL A 209 9.39 26.36 -13.66
C VAL A 209 9.71 25.47 -12.46
N PRO A 210 10.95 24.95 -12.33
CA PRO A 210 11.32 24.10 -11.22
C PRO A 210 11.11 24.82 -9.88
N GLY A 211 10.44 24.16 -8.94
CA GLY A 211 10.11 24.71 -7.61
C GLY A 211 8.67 25.22 -7.46
N TYR A 212 7.90 25.32 -8.55
CA TYR A 212 6.49 25.77 -8.52
C TYR A 212 5.47 24.67 -8.83
N TYR A 213 5.94 23.44 -9.10
CA TYR A 213 5.10 22.27 -9.34
C TYR A 213 5.66 21.04 -8.60
N HIS A 214 4.76 20.12 -8.31
CA HIS A 214 5.01 18.87 -7.63
C HIS A 214 5.59 17.81 -8.56
N LYS A 215 6.59 17.04 -8.08
CA LYS A 215 7.29 16.02 -8.88
C LYS A 215 6.60 14.65 -8.75
N GLN A 216 7.31 13.55 -8.97
CA GLN A 216 6.74 12.20 -9.06
C GLN A 216 6.28 11.65 -7.70
N PHE A 217 5.22 10.82 -7.71
CA PHE A 217 4.49 10.25 -6.56
C PHE A 217 5.25 9.26 -5.65
N TRP A 218 6.52 8.94 -5.90
CA TRP A 218 7.21 7.83 -5.19
C TRP A 218 7.77 8.19 -3.80
N VAL A 219 6.92 8.67 -2.88
CA VAL A 219 7.33 8.87 -1.48
C VAL A 219 6.60 7.96 -0.49
N LEU A 220 5.37 7.48 -0.72
CA LEU A 220 4.63 6.77 0.35
C LEU A 220 4.40 5.27 0.20
N LEU A 221 4.57 4.67 -0.99
CA LEU A 221 4.73 3.20 -1.08
C LEU A 221 6.19 2.76 -0.87
N GLY A 222 7.08 3.72 -0.64
CA GLY A 222 8.50 3.50 -0.41
C GLY A 222 8.78 2.81 0.91
N THR A 223 8.02 2.99 1.99
CA THR A 223 8.40 2.41 3.30
C THR A 223 8.15 0.90 3.40
N MET A 224 7.19 0.34 2.64
CA MET A 224 7.00 -1.11 2.53
C MET A 224 7.81 -1.76 1.39
N PHE A 225 8.11 -1.02 0.31
CA PHE A 225 8.80 -1.57 -0.86
C PHE A 225 10.24 -1.08 -1.07
N TYR A 226 10.80 -0.22 -0.19
CA TYR A 226 12.19 0.26 -0.29
C TYR A 226 13.22 -0.87 -0.34
N TRP A 227 12.87 -2.03 0.19
CA TRP A 227 13.73 -3.22 0.18
C TRP A 227 13.87 -3.88 -1.20
N SER A 228 13.08 -3.50 -2.21
CA SER A 228 13.18 -4.07 -3.57
C SER A 228 13.81 -3.17 -4.62
N ARG A 229 14.37 -2.01 -4.23
CA ARG A 229 15.04 -1.07 -5.15
C ARG A 229 16.50 -0.78 -4.76
N ILE A 230 17.10 -1.67 -3.96
CA ILE A 230 18.55 -1.82 -3.91
C ILE A 230 18.83 -3.03 -4.81
N GLU A 231 19.62 -2.82 -5.87
CA GLU A 231 19.88 -3.74 -6.99
C GLU A 231 18.79 -3.71 -8.09
N TYR A 232 18.88 -2.79 -9.04
CA TYR A 232 19.64 -2.90 -10.30
C TYR A 232 19.71 -1.53 -10.98
#